data_AF-A0A348FYD5-F1
#
_entry.id   AF-A0A348FYD5-F1
#
_cell.length_a   1.000
_cell.length_b   1.000
_cell.length_c   1.000
_cell.angle_alpha   90.00
_cell.angle_beta   90.00
_cell.angle_gamma   90.00
#
_symmetry.space_group_name_H-M   'P 1'
#
loop_
_entity.id
_entity.type
_entity.pdbx_description
1 polymer ?
#
loop_
_entity_poly.entity_id
_entity_poly.type
_entity_poly.pdbx_seq_one_letter_code
_entity_poly.pdbx_strand_id
1 'polypeptide(L)'
;MPLEIDQFDTLDAIYLLSIDKGKLLGGSRLIPSTRPHLLSEVFPYLAPRGVPRRPDVFEWTRIFVAKDCRGRETGSDSAAGGRALGEVLCGIFEFALEEGISAISAVGEMWWTPRFLEMGWKVQPLGLPTRIEGEWCNAFLFTVDDEVLANTRQCFGIEGSVLTRRGPQPPAVQHLDT
;
A
#
# COMPACT_ATOMS: atom_id res chain seq x y z
N MET A 1 16.91 16.41 -11.79
CA MET A 1 15.84 15.45 -12.14
C MET A 1 14.51 16.16 -11.95
N PRO A 2 13.55 16.03 -12.89
CA PRO A 2 12.20 16.53 -12.64
C PRO A 2 11.59 15.78 -11.45
N LEU A 3 10.68 16.44 -10.72
CA LEU A 3 9.87 15.77 -9.71
C LEU A 3 8.91 14.78 -10.40
N GLU A 4 8.72 13.59 -9.81
CA GLU A 4 7.67 12.67 -10.22
C GLU A 4 6.42 13.02 -9.40
N ILE A 5 5.44 13.63 -10.07
CA ILE A 5 4.16 14.09 -9.50
C ILE A 5 3.08 13.80 -10.54
N ASP A 6 1.95 13.23 -10.12
CA ASP A 6 0.77 13.01 -10.94
C ASP A 6 -0.47 13.75 -10.39
N GLN A 7 -1.62 13.60 -11.07
CA GLN A 7 -2.84 14.29 -10.65
C GLN A 7 -3.41 13.85 -9.29
N PHE A 8 -2.86 12.79 -8.68
CA PHE A 8 -3.33 12.23 -7.41
C PHE A 8 -2.48 12.69 -6.22
N ASP A 9 -1.38 13.42 -6.46
CA ASP A 9 -0.62 14.14 -5.42
C ASP A 9 -1.41 15.40 -4.97
N THR A 10 -2.46 15.16 -4.20
CA THR A 10 -3.39 16.18 -3.69
C THR A 10 -3.28 16.36 -2.18
N LEU A 11 -4.03 17.31 -1.62
CA LEU A 11 -4.12 17.49 -0.17
C LEU A 11 -4.76 16.30 0.57
N ASP A 12 -5.50 15.45 -0.15
CA ASP A 12 -6.09 14.23 0.40
C ASP A 12 -5.10 13.04 0.39
N ALA A 13 -3.95 13.15 -0.29
CA ALA A 13 -2.97 12.08 -0.38
C ALA A 13 -2.15 11.93 0.92
N ILE A 14 -2.01 10.70 1.38
CA ILE A 14 -1.23 10.35 2.57
C ILE A 14 0.03 9.62 2.13
N TYR A 15 1.18 10.12 2.53
CA TYR A 15 2.47 9.51 2.22
C TYR A 15 3.02 8.80 3.45
N LEU A 16 3.37 7.54 3.28
CA LEU A 16 4.05 6.73 4.28
C LEU A 16 5.50 6.54 3.81
N LEU A 17 6.46 7.08 4.57
CA LEU A 17 7.86 7.14 4.18
C LEU A 17 8.73 6.42 5.21
N SER A 18 9.54 5.47 4.77
CA SER A 18 10.60 4.87 5.59
C SER A 18 11.85 5.74 5.50
N ILE A 19 12.26 6.31 6.63
CA ILE A 19 13.39 7.25 6.74
C ILE A 19 14.32 6.81 7.86
N ASP A 20 15.59 6.59 7.55
CA ASP A 20 16.65 6.39 8.55
C ASP A 20 17.69 7.50 8.45
N LYS A 21 17.99 8.16 9.58
CA LYS A 21 18.99 9.25 9.68
C LYS A 21 18.87 10.31 8.56
N GLY A 22 17.64 10.64 8.17
CA GLY A 22 17.35 11.61 7.10
C GLY A 22 17.46 11.06 5.67
N LYS A 23 17.78 9.77 5.49
CA LYS A 23 17.79 9.08 4.20
C LYS A 23 16.44 8.38 3.96
N LEU A 24 15.82 8.65 2.82
CA LEU A 24 14.61 7.96 2.36
C LEU A 24 14.98 6.55 1.87
N LEU A 25 14.48 5.53 2.55
CA LEU A 25 14.74 4.12 2.23
C LEU A 25 13.64 3.50 1.37
N GLY A 26 12.42 4.01 1.50
CA GLY A 26 11.26 3.54 0.76
C GLY A 26 10.03 4.36 1.09
N GLY A 27 8.92 4.07 0.43
CA GLY A 27 7.67 4.72 0.74
C GLY A 27 6.51 4.27 -0.12
N SER A 28 5.37 4.89 0.14
CA SER A 28 4.11 4.65 -0.54
C SER A 28 3.13 5.80 -0.36
N ARG A 29 2.06 5.79 -1.15
CA ARG A 29 0.97 6.77 -1.11
C ARG A 29 -0.39 6.06 -0.98
N LEU A 30 -1.21 6.54 -0.06
CA LEU A 30 -2.62 6.18 0.09
C LEU A 30 -3.51 7.35 -0.34
N ILE A 31 -4.58 7.07 -1.07
CA ILE A 31 -5.55 8.06 -1.55
C ILE A 31 -6.96 7.60 -1.11
N PRO A 32 -7.79 8.46 -0.48
CA PRO A 32 -9.15 8.08 -0.13
C PRO A 32 -9.92 7.64 -1.38
N SER A 33 -10.57 6.48 -1.34
CA SER A 33 -11.29 5.97 -2.52
C SER A 33 -12.48 6.85 -2.89
N THR A 34 -12.97 7.72 -1.99
CA THR A 34 -14.01 8.73 -2.27
C THR A 34 -13.53 9.88 -3.16
N ARG A 35 -12.22 10.04 -3.36
CA ARG A 35 -11.60 11.03 -4.25
C ARG A 35 -11.18 10.39 -5.58
N PRO A 36 -11.00 11.16 -6.67
CA PRO A 36 -10.39 10.65 -7.89
C PRO A 36 -9.05 9.96 -7.60
N HIS A 37 -8.87 8.73 -8.09
CA HIS A 37 -7.70 7.90 -7.83
C HIS A 37 -7.38 7.03 -9.06
N LEU A 38 -6.28 6.29 -9.05
CA LEU A 38 -5.74 5.64 -10.24
C LEU A 38 -6.71 4.62 -10.85
N LEU A 39 -7.27 3.73 -10.03
CA LEU A 39 -8.25 2.74 -10.46
C LEU A 39 -9.52 3.39 -11.02
N SER A 40 -9.93 4.55 -10.51
CA SER A 40 -11.15 5.20 -11.03
C SER A 40 -10.95 5.98 -12.31
N GLU A 41 -9.83 6.70 -12.43
CA GLU A 41 -9.62 7.64 -13.54
C GLU A 41 -8.88 7.00 -14.72
N VAL A 42 -7.97 6.05 -14.45
CA VAL A 42 -7.06 5.50 -15.47
C VAL A 42 -7.40 4.06 -15.81
N PHE A 43 -7.72 3.24 -14.81
CA PHE A 43 -7.94 1.81 -14.99
C PHE A 43 -9.32 1.26 -14.55
N PRO A 44 -10.45 1.98 -14.74
CA PRO A 44 -11.74 1.54 -14.22
C PRO A 44 -12.20 0.20 -14.81
N TYR A 45 -11.72 -0.14 -16.01
CA TYR A 45 -11.99 -1.41 -16.67
C TYR A 45 -11.41 -2.65 -15.95
N LEU A 46 -10.46 -2.47 -15.02
CA LEU A 46 -9.94 -3.55 -14.17
C LEU A 46 -10.92 -3.92 -13.04
N ALA A 47 -11.98 -3.15 -12.82
CA ALA A 47 -13.01 -3.41 -11.82
C ALA A 47 -14.42 -3.38 -12.46
N PRO A 48 -14.76 -4.35 -13.34
CA PRO A 48 -16.01 -4.34 -14.10
C PRO A 48 -17.29 -4.41 -13.25
N ARG A 49 -17.17 -4.81 -11.98
CA ARG A 49 -18.26 -4.83 -11.00
C ARG A 49 -18.40 -3.51 -10.22
N GLY A 50 -17.60 -2.51 -10.54
CA GLY A 50 -17.56 -1.20 -9.88
C GLY A 50 -16.25 -1.00 -9.11
N VAL A 51 -15.72 0.22 -9.22
CA VAL A 51 -14.56 0.68 -8.45
C VAL A 51 -14.99 0.90 -6.98
N PRO A 52 -14.25 0.39 -5.98
CA PRO A 52 -14.56 0.64 -4.57
C PRO A 52 -14.55 2.14 -4.26
N ARG A 53 -15.63 2.63 -3.63
CA ARG A 53 -15.80 4.04 -3.24
C ARG A 53 -16.43 4.10 -1.84
N ARG A 54 -15.63 4.19 -0.79
CA ARG A 54 -16.10 4.23 0.61
C ARG A 54 -15.18 5.09 1.50
N PRO A 55 -15.71 5.75 2.55
CA PRO A 55 -14.90 6.57 3.46
C PRO A 55 -13.79 5.80 4.19
N ASP A 56 -13.98 4.50 4.38
CA ASP A 56 -13.05 3.60 5.06
C ASP A 56 -12.26 2.69 4.09
N VAL A 57 -12.21 3.07 2.80
CA VAL A 57 -11.43 2.36 1.77
C VAL A 57 -10.49 3.34 1.08
N PHE A 58 -9.24 2.94 0.93
CA PHE A 58 -8.19 3.76 0.32
C PHE A 58 -7.54 3.03 -0.85
N GLU A 59 -7.04 3.76 -1.84
CA GLU A 59 -6.20 3.21 -2.88
C GLU A 59 -4.72 3.37 -2.52
N TRP A 60 -3.99 2.27 -2.58
CA TRP A 60 -2.55 2.20 -2.44
C TRP A 60 -1.84 2.31 -3.78
N THR A 61 -0.90 3.26 -3.87
CA THR A 61 -0.05 3.52 -5.03
C THR A 61 1.41 3.76 -4.64
N ARG A 62 2.28 3.79 -5.65
CA ARG A 62 3.68 4.25 -5.52
C ARG A 62 4.49 3.52 -4.45
N ILE A 63 4.35 2.20 -4.30
CA ILE A 63 5.29 1.47 -3.44
C ILE A 63 6.69 1.44 -4.06
N PHE A 64 7.71 1.79 -3.30
CA PHE A 64 9.09 1.67 -3.73
C PHE A 64 10.05 1.44 -2.57
N VAL A 65 11.22 0.88 -2.91
CA VAL A 65 12.41 0.80 -2.06
C VAL A 65 13.59 1.42 -2.81
N ALA A 66 14.36 2.25 -2.13
CA ALA A 66 15.56 2.89 -2.64
C ALA A 66 16.57 1.83 -3.12
N LYS A 67 17.28 2.11 -4.22
CA LYS A 67 18.13 1.12 -4.89
C LYS A 67 19.16 0.48 -3.96
N ASP A 68 19.79 1.27 -3.09
CA ASP A 68 20.81 0.79 -2.14
C ASP A 68 20.25 -0.17 -1.08
N CYS A 69 18.94 -0.13 -0.85
CA CYS A 69 18.22 -0.94 0.13
C CYS A 69 17.57 -2.18 -0.52
N ARG A 70 17.69 -2.34 -1.85
CA ARG A 70 17.20 -3.54 -2.55
C ARG A 70 18.19 -4.68 -2.33
N GLY A 71 17.77 -5.72 -1.63
CA GLY A 71 18.56 -6.95 -1.46
C GLY A 71 19.81 -6.84 -0.57
N ARG A 72 20.03 -5.70 0.10
CA ARG A 72 21.08 -5.54 1.11
C ARG A 72 20.43 -5.35 2.47
N GLU A 73 20.37 -6.42 3.25
CA GLU A 73 20.73 -6.47 4.68
C GLU A 73 20.43 -7.86 5.25
N THR A 74 21.46 -8.70 5.17
CA THR A 74 21.89 -9.72 6.15
C THR A 74 20.83 -10.60 6.81
N GLY A 75 20.70 -11.84 6.31
CA GLY A 75 20.43 -13.00 7.17
C GLY A 75 19.05 -13.65 7.08
N SER A 76 18.14 -13.21 6.22
CA SER A 76 16.96 -14.01 5.88
C SER A 76 16.89 -14.26 4.38
N ASP A 77 16.92 -15.52 4.00
CA ASP A 77 16.55 -16.04 2.68
C ASP A 77 15.04 -15.87 2.43
N SER A 78 14.44 -14.74 2.83
CA SER A 78 13.02 -14.51 2.65
C SER A 78 12.77 -14.00 1.22
N ALA A 79 12.04 -14.80 0.45
CA ALA A 79 11.51 -14.43 -0.88
C ALA A 79 10.63 -13.16 -0.87
N ALA A 80 10.29 -12.68 0.33
CA ALA A 80 9.42 -11.54 0.63
C ALA A 80 10.05 -10.17 0.32
N GLY A 81 11.38 -10.05 0.24
CA GLY A 81 12.09 -8.79 -0.03
C GLY A 81 12.85 -8.24 1.17
N GLY A 82 13.62 -7.17 0.97
CA GLY A 82 14.47 -6.59 2.04
C GLY A 82 13.68 -5.87 3.14
N ARG A 83 14.31 -5.65 4.30
CA ARG A 83 13.72 -5.02 5.50
C ARG A 83 12.95 -3.72 5.20
N ALA A 84 13.49 -2.85 4.36
CA ALA A 84 12.84 -1.59 3.99
C ALA A 84 11.48 -1.79 3.30
N LEU A 85 11.28 -2.87 2.53
CA LEU A 85 9.97 -3.20 1.97
C LEU A 85 9.01 -3.60 3.09
N GLY A 86 9.46 -4.46 4.00
CA GLY A 86 8.68 -4.87 5.17
C GLY A 86 8.23 -3.70 6.03
N GLU A 87 9.11 -2.72 6.26
CA GLU A 87 8.78 -1.51 7.03
C GLU A 87 7.70 -0.68 6.33
N VAL A 88 7.79 -0.50 5.01
CA VAL A 88 6.75 0.22 4.25
C VAL A 88 5.42 -0.53 4.31
N LEU A 89 5.43 -1.85 4.10
CA LEU A 89 4.22 -2.68 4.14
C LEU A 89 3.58 -2.70 5.53
N CYS A 90 4.37 -2.92 6.59
CA CYS A 90 3.88 -2.85 7.96
C CYS A 90 3.34 -1.45 8.29
N GLY A 91 4.02 -0.39 7.84
CA GLY A 91 3.56 0.98 8.02
C GLY A 91 2.21 1.26 7.36
N ILE A 92 1.94 0.69 6.18
CA ILE A 92 0.64 0.78 5.51
C ILE A 92 -0.47 0.16 6.36
N PHE A 93 -0.28 -1.08 6.84
CA PHE A 93 -1.32 -1.77 7.62
C PHE A 93 -1.46 -1.23 9.04
N GLU A 94 -0.36 -0.83 9.69
CA GLU A 94 -0.42 -0.14 10.99
C GLU A 94 -1.23 1.15 10.89
N PHE A 95 -0.91 1.99 9.91
CA PHE A 95 -1.65 3.23 9.66
C PHE A 95 -3.12 2.94 9.35
N ALA A 96 -3.39 1.96 8.49
CA ALA A 96 -4.74 1.61 8.11
C ALA A 96 -5.59 1.14 9.30
N LEU A 97 -5.02 0.31 10.19
CA LEU A 97 -5.68 -0.13 11.41
C LEU A 97 -5.91 1.03 12.40
N GLU A 98 -4.91 1.88 12.63
CA GLU A 98 -5.03 3.04 13.53
C GLU A 98 -6.12 4.03 13.07
N GLU A 99 -6.27 4.21 11.76
CA GLU A 99 -7.22 5.15 11.16
C GLU A 99 -8.59 4.53 10.86
N GLY A 100 -8.80 3.25 11.15
CA GLY A 100 -10.07 2.57 10.87
C GLY A 100 -10.36 2.33 9.39
N ILE A 101 -9.32 2.24 8.55
CA ILE A 101 -9.43 1.82 7.15
C ILE A 101 -9.67 0.31 7.13
N SER A 102 -10.77 -0.13 6.49
CA SER A 102 -11.17 -1.54 6.46
C SER A 102 -10.64 -2.30 5.24
N ALA A 103 -10.35 -1.59 4.15
CA ALA A 103 -9.81 -2.20 2.94
C ALA A 103 -8.93 -1.24 2.14
N ILE A 104 -8.00 -1.82 1.38
CA ILE A 104 -7.09 -1.09 0.50
C ILE A 104 -7.23 -1.64 -0.91
N SER A 105 -7.53 -0.80 -1.91
CA SER A 105 -7.45 -1.18 -3.31
C SER A 105 -6.06 -0.88 -3.88
N ALA A 106 -5.62 -1.65 -4.87
CA ALA A 106 -4.41 -1.30 -5.64
C ALA A 106 -4.53 -1.80 -7.08
N VAL A 107 -3.94 -1.06 -8.02
CA VAL A 107 -3.62 -1.58 -9.35
C VAL A 107 -2.17 -2.02 -9.32
N GLY A 108 -1.91 -3.28 -9.65
CA GLY A 108 -0.56 -3.84 -9.55
C GLY A 108 -0.32 -4.97 -10.55
N GLU A 109 0.95 -5.27 -10.77
CA GLU A 109 1.36 -6.37 -11.62
C GLU A 109 1.04 -7.71 -10.95
N MET A 110 0.66 -8.70 -11.75
CA MET A 110 0.26 -10.03 -11.28
C MET A 110 1.39 -10.79 -10.60
N TRP A 111 2.65 -10.44 -10.83
CA TRP A 111 3.80 -11.07 -10.16
C TRP A 111 3.80 -10.82 -8.65
N TRP A 112 3.04 -9.84 -8.14
CA TRP A 112 2.82 -9.67 -6.70
C TRP A 112 1.93 -10.75 -6.07
N THR A 113 1.09 -11.42 -6.86
CA THR A 113 0.08 -12.35 -6.35
C THR A 113 0.66 -13.44 -5.44
N PRO A 114 1.76 -14.13 -5.80
CA PRO A 114 2.38 -15.11 -4.92
C PRO A 114 2.82 -14.52 -3.58
N ARG A 115 3.37 -13.29 -3.57
CA ARG A 115 3.81 -12.63 -2.33
C ARG A 115 2.65 -12.30 -1.40
N PHE A 116 1.52 -11.84 -1.94
CA PHE A 116 0.31 -11.62 -1.14
C PHE A 116 -0.13 -12.91 -0.45
N LEU A 117 -0.10 -14.03 -1.19
CA LEU A 117 -0.50 -15.33 -0.66
C LEU A 117 0.51 -15.87 0.37
N GLU A 118 1.82 -15.72 0.13
CA GLU A 118 2.88 -16.09 1.07
C GLU A 118 2.78 -15.34 2.40
N MET A 119 2.40 -14.06 2.35
CA MET A 119 2.14 -13.23 3.53
C MET A 119 0.76 -13.49 4.15
N GLY A 120 -0.03 -14.44 3.64
CA GLY A 120 -1.37 -14.74 4.15
C GLY A 120 -2.35 -13.57 4.01
N TRP A 121 -2.16 -12.67 3.03
CA TRP A 121 -3.05 -11.54 2.82
C TRP A 121 -4.41 -11.99 2.27
N LYS A 122 -5.48 -11.44 2.84
CA LYS A 122 -6.85 -11.59 2.33
C LYS A 122 -7.05 -10.67 1.14
N VAL A 123 -6.78 -11.19 -0.06
CA VAL A 123 -6.82 -10.45 -1.33
C VAL A 123 -7.97 -10.91 -2.23
N GLN A 124 -8.71 -9.96 -2.78
CA GLN A 124 -9.74 -10.20 -3.80
C GLN A 124 -9.36 -9.49 -5.11
N PRO A 125 -9.24 -10.20 -6.25
CA PRO A 125 -9.17 -9.53 -7.55
C PRO A 125 -10.52 -8.86 -7.88
N LEU A 126 -10.47 -7.62 -8.36
CA LEU A 126 -11.65 -6.83 -8.72
C LEU A 126 -12.12 -7.11 -10.16
N GLY A 127 -11.26 -7.68 -10.99
CA GLY A 127 -11.57 -8.07 -12.36
C GLY A 127 -10.62 -9.13 -12.91
N LEU A 128 -10.59 -9.24 -14.24
CA LEU A 128 -9.70 -10.15 -14.95
C LEU A 128 -8.33 -9.50 -15.19
N PRO A 129 -7.23 -10.26 -15.12
CA PRO A 129 -5.91 -9.76 -15.50
C PRO A 129 -5.93 -9.21 -16.92
N THR A 130 -5.35 -8.02 -17.12
CA THR A 130 -5.29 -7.32 -18.39
C THR A 130 -3.85 -6.86 -18.65
N ARG A 131 -3.44 -6.80 -19.92
CA ARG A 131 -2.11 -6.28 -20.27
C ARG A 131 -2.08 -4.75 -20.25
N ILE A 132 -1.16 -4.18 -19.49
CA ILE A 132 -0.90 -2.73 -19.41
C ILE A 132 0.59 -2.54 -19.67
N GLU A 133 0.93 -1.78 -20.72
CA GLU A 133 2.32 -1.52 -21.13
C GLU A 133 3.20 -2.78 -21.29
N GLY A 134 2.58 -3.92 -21.62
CA GLY A 134 3.26 -5.21 -21.81
C GLY A 134 3.24 -6.14 -20.59
N GLU A 135 2.89 -5.62 -19.41
CA GLU A 135 2.83 -6.39 -18.17
C GLU A 135 1.40 -6.86 -17.86
N TRP A 136 1.28 -8.03 -17.24
CA TRP A 136 -0.01 -8.52 -16.74
C TRP A 136 -0.34 -7.83 -15.43
N CYS A 137 -1.43 -7.06 -15.41
CA CYS A 137 -1.88 -6.30 -14.25
C CYS A 137 -3.31 -6.68 -13.87
N ASN A 138 -3.66 -6.44 -12.61
CA ASN A 138 -5.04 -6.52 -12.12
C ASN A 138 -5.28 -5.43 -11.07
N ALA A 139 -6.55 -5.18 -10.77
CA ALA A 139 -6.95 -4.43 -9.59
C ALA A 139 -7.27 -5.42 -8.45
N PHE A 140 -6.79 -5.11 -7.26
CA PHE A 140 -6.94 -5.92 -6.06
C PHE A 140 -7.64 -5.11 -4.97
N LEU A 141 -8.32 -5.81 -4.08
CA LEU A 141 -8.84 -5.28 -2.81
C LEU A 141 -8.32 -6.16 -1.68
N PHE A 142 -7.57 -5.55 -0.77
CA PHE A 142 -7.00 -6.19 0.40
C PHE A 142 -7.85 -5.86 1.63
N THR A 143 -8.12 -6.87 2.45
CA THR A 143 -8.69 -6.63 3.79
C THR A 143 -7.60 -6.07 4.70
N VAL A 144 -7.97 -5.11 5.55
CA VAL A 144 -7.11 -4.61 6.63
C VAL A 144 -7.60 -5.22 7.94
N ASP A 145 -6.76 -6.04 8.55
CA ASP A 145 -6.99 -6.61 9.88
C ASP A 145 -5.66 -6.93 10.59
N ASP A 146 -5.75 -7.24 11.89
CA ASP A 146 -4.59 -7.56 12.73
C ASP A 146 -3.81 -8.79 12.24
N GLU A 147 -4.49 -9.76 11.62
CA GLU A 147 -3.88 -11.00 11.11
C GLU A 147 -2.98 -10.70 9.92
N VAL A 148 -3.43 -9.85 8.99
CA VAL A 148 -2.64 -9.39 7.84
C VAL A 148 -1.39 -8.64 8.31
N LEU A 149 -1.52 -7.75 9.31
CA LEU A 149 -0.36 -7.05 9.86
C LEU A 149 0.61 -8.00 10.56
N ALA A 150 0.11 -8.93 11.38
CA ALA A 150 0.92 -9.90 12.10
C ALA A 150 1.71 -10.81 11.15
N ASN A 151 1.05 -11.34 10.11
CA ASN A 151 1.72 -12.17 9.10
C ASN A 151 2.78 -11.38 8.33
N THR A 152 2.47 -10.14 7.96
CA THR A 152 3.45 -9.26 7.29
C THR A 152 4.68 -9.04 8.18
N ARG A 153 4.49 -8.73 9.46
CA ARG A 153 5.58 -8.59 10.44
C ARG A 153 6.43 -9.85 10.54
N GLN A 154 5.79 -11.01 10.62
CA GLN A 154 6.47 -12.30 10.68
C GLN A 154 7.31 -12.56 9.42
N CYS A 155 6.79 -12.31 8.23
CA CYS A 155 7.50 -12.50 6.96
C CYS A 155 8.78 -11.67 6.85
N PHE A 156 8.81 -10.47 7.46
CA PHE A 156 9.94 -9.54 7.39
C PHE A 156 10.77 -9.45 8.68
N GLY A 157 10.44 -10.23 9.72
CA GLY A 157 11.13 -10.19 11.01
C GLY A 157 11.01 -8.83 11.72
N ILE A 158 9.83 -8.19 11.63
CA ILE A 158 9.55 -6.89 12.26
C ILE A 158 8.82 -7.13 13.59
N GLU A 159 9.48 -6.80 14.69
CA GLU A 159 9.00 -7.14 16.05
C GLU A 159 8.11 -6.08 16.70
N GLY A 160 7.97 -4.90 16.11
CA GLY A 160 7.26 -3.77 16.71
C GLY A 160 6.67 -2.80 15.70
N SER A 161 6.05 -1.74 16.21
CA SER A 161 5.53 -0.68 15.35
C SER A 161 6.66 0.04 14.62
N VAL A 162 6.43 0.30 13.34
CA VAL A 162 7.31 1.07 12.46
C VAL A 162 6.76 2.48 12.20
N LEU A 163 5.50 2.73 12.56
CA LEU A 163 4.84 4.01 12.36
C LEU A 163 5.32 5.04 13.38
N THR A 164 5.58 6.26 12.91
CA THR A 164 5.88 7.41 13.77
C THR A 164 5.12 8.63 13.27
N ARG A 165 4.29 9.21 14.13
CA ARG A 165 3.57 10.45 13.83
C ARG A 165 4.35 11.66 14.33
N ARG A 166 4.43 12.71 13.51
CA ARG A 166 5.09 13.97 13.86
C ARG A 166 4.17 15.14 13.57
N GLY A 167 3.83 15.88 14.62
CA GLY A 167 2.93 17.02 14.56
C GLY A 167 1.45 16.63 14.43
N PRO A 168 0.55 17.62 14.37
CA PRO A 168 -0.87 17.38 14.18
C PRO A 168 -1.14 16.75 12.80
N GLN A 169 -1.93 15.68 12.78
CA GLN A 169 -2.40 15.02 11.57
C GLN A 169 -3.92 14.89 11.65
N PRO A 170 -4.68 15.29 10.62
CA PRO A 170 -6.11 15.04 10.59
C PRO A 170 -6.38 13.53 10.48
N PRO A 171 -7.50 13.03 11.02
CA PRO A 171 -7.88 11.63 10.82
C PRO A 171 -8.10 11.36 9.32
N ALA A 172 -7.63 10.21 8.85
CA ALA A 172 -7.78 9.79 7.47
C ALA A 172 -9.23 9.39 7.18
N VAL A 173 -9.85 8.61 8.06
CA VAL A 173 -11.28 8.29 7.99
C VAL A 173 -12.05 9.33 8.78
N GLN A 174 -12.89 10.09 8.08
CA GLN A 174 -13.82 11.01 8.73
C GLN A 174 -15.04 10.22 9.21
N HIS A 175 -15.15 10.01 10.52
CA HIS A 175 -16.42 9.59 11.10
C HIS A 175 -17.42 10.73 10.91
N LEU A 176 -18.49 10.48 10.15
CA LEU A 176 -19.65 11.37 10.20
C LEU A 176 -20.22 11.23 11.61
N ASP A 177 -20.09 12.28 12.41
CA ASP A 177 -20.82 12.38 13.67
C ASP A 177 -22.30 12.12 13.36
N THR A 178 -22.85 11.08 13.99
CA THR A 178 -24.26 10.66 13.84
C THR A 178 -25.14 11.37 14.84
#